data_AF-A0A9E1KKJ9-F1
#
_entry.id   AF-A0A9E1KKJ9-F1
#
_cell.length_a   1.000
_cell.length_b   1.000
_cell.length_c   1.000
_cell.angle_alpha   90.00
_cell.angle_beta   90.00
_cell.angle_gamma   90.00
#
_symmetry.space_group_name_H-M   'P 1'
#
loop_
_entity.id
_entity.type
_entity.pdbx_description
1 polymer ?
#
loop_
_entity_poly.entity_id
_entity_poly.type
_entity_poly.pdbx_seq_one_letter_code
_entity_poly.pdbx_strand_id
1 'polypeptide(L)'
;MFWLNEIQQNGKGNFMKIILLTLLTALGATLSPILSAQTTVPNVFLNGAPADADEVNENFNALAGAIDNIPAGAEGPEGPAGPAGAPGPTGAPGPTGAPGPTGVPGPTGAPGPTGLP
;
A
#
# COMPACT_ATOMS: atom_id res chain seq x y z
N MET A 1 -1.22 40.94 15.80
CA MET A 1 -2.02 41.29 14.61
C MET A 1 -1.21 41.81 13.41
N PHE A 2 0.14 41.80 13.34
CA PHE A 2 0.84 42.24 12.10
C PHE A 2 2.19 41.58 11.76
N TRP A 3 2.63 40.50 12.42
CA TRP A 3 3.95 39.90 12.16
C TRP A 3 3.97 38.39 11.87
N LEU A 4 2.82 37.78 11.56
CA LEU A 4 2.71 36.34 11.21
C LEU A 4 2.11 36.08 9.82
N ASN A 5 1.77 37.13 9.06
CA ASN A 5 1.06 36.98 7.77
C ASN A 5 1.99 36.99 6.54
N GLU A 6 3.30 37.25 6.71
CA GLU A 6 4.26 37.41 5.62
C GLU A 6 4.83 36.07 5.09
N ILE A 7 4.82 34.99 5.88
CA ILE A 7 5.34 33.66 5.45
C ILE A 7 4.25 32.80 4.79
N GLN A 8 2.97 33.11 5.00
CA GLN A 8 1.84 32.33 4.47
C GLN A 8 1.45 32.66 3.01
N GLN A 9 1.91 33.79 2.46
CA GLN A 9 1.53 34.22 1.10
C GLN A 9 2.46 33.63 0.01
N ASN A 10 3.76 33.44 0.31
CA ASN A 10 4.73 32.86 -0.63
C ASN A 10 4.69 31.31 -0.67
N GLY A 11 4.31 30.67 0.44
CA GLY A 11 4.22 29.21 0.55
C GLY A 11 2.97 28.61 -0.10
N LYS A 12 1.81 29.27 0.03
CA LYS A 12 0.52 28.77 -0.50
C LYS A 12 0.51 28.66 -2.01
N GLY A 13 1.11 29.61 -2.73
CA GLY A 13 1.22 29.55 -4.19
C GLY A 13 2.08 28.37 -4.66
N ASN A 14 3.16 28.07 -3.94
CA ASN A 14 4.03 26.94 -4.27
C ASN A 14 3.41 25.59 -3.89
N PHE A 15 2.73 25.53 -2.74
CA PHE A 15 2.00 24.34 -2.30
C PHE A 15 0.82 24.01 -3.23
N MET A 16 0.05 25.03 -3.62
CA MET A 16 -1.05 24.86 -4.57
C MET A 16 -0.52 24.44 -5.94
N LYS A 17 0.62 24.99 -6.41
CA LYS A 17 1.28 24.56 -7.65
C LYS A 17 1.78 23.11 -7.59
N ILE A 18 2.34 22.67 -6.46
CA ILE A 18 2.78 21.29 -6.25
C ILE A 18 1.59 20.33 -6.26
N ILE A 19 0.49 20.68 -5.59
CA ILE A 19 -0.76 19.91 -5.59
C ILE A 19 -1.37 19.85 -7.00
N LEU A 20 -1.40 20.99 -7.72
CA LEU A 20 -1.94 21.04 -9.07
C LEU A 20 -1.08 20.23 -10.06
N LEU A 21 0.25 20.32 -9.94
CA LEU A 21 1.20 19.58 -10.78
C LEU A 21 1.11 18.07 -10.52
N THR A 22 1.00 17.64 -9.26
CA THR A 22 0.84 16.23 -8.89
C THR A 22 -0.51 15.66 -9.32
N LEU A 23 -1.60 16.43 -9.24
CA LEU A 23 -2.90 16.04 -9.79
C LEU A 23 -2.89 15.99 -11.31
N LEU A 24 -2.19 16.92 -11.98
CA LEU A 24 -2.08 16.95 -13.45
C LEU A 24 -1.23 15.80 -13.99
N THR A 25 -0.12 15.44 -13.34
CA THR A 25 0.66 14.25 -13.70
C THR A 25 -0.10 12.96 -13.39
N ALA A 26 -0.86 12.91 -12.30
CA ALA A 26 -1.74 11.78 -11.98
C ALA A 26 -2.87 11.61 -13.01
N LEU A 27 -3.51 12.71 -13.46
CA LEU A 27 -4.50 12.65 -14.54
C LEU A 27 -3.88 12.27 -15.89
N GLY A 28 -2.71 12.85 -16.22
CA GLY A 28 -2.01 12.61 -17.49
C GLY A 28 -1.50 11.18 -17.66
N ALA A 29 -1.23 10.46 -16.57
CA ALA A 29 -0.80 9.05 -16.60
C ALA A 29 -1.95 8.06 -16.84
N THR A 30 -3.21 8.46 -16.65
CA THR A 30 -4.38 7.57 -16.82
C THR A 30 -4.99 7.61 -18.23
N LEU A 31 -4.53 8.54 -19.06
CA LEU A 31 -4.90 8.62 -20.47
C LEU A 31 -3.68 8.22 -21.30
N SER A 32 -3.25 6.96 -21.18
CA SER A 32 -2.53 6.35 -22.28
C SER A 32 -3.36 6.60 -23.55
N PRO A 33 -2.77 7.13 -24.62
CA PRO A 33 -3.54 7.36 -25.83
C PRO A 33 -4.03 5.98 -26.30
N ILE A 34 -5.35 5.75 -26.22
CA ILE A 34 -6.03 4.82 -27.12
C ILE A 34 -5.96 5.47 -28.50
N LEU A 35 -4.74 5.56 -29.04
CA LEU A 35 -4.51 5.87 -30.42
C LEU A 35 -4.59 4.51 -31.10
N SER A 36 -5.80 4.15 -31.49
CA SER A 36 -6.01 2.99 -32.35
C SER A 36 -5.18 3.21 -33.61
N ALA A 37 -4.03 2.55 -33.68
CA ALA A 37 -3.27 2.44 -34.91
C ALA A 37 -4.14 1.64 -35.87
N GLN A 38 -4.95 2.32 -36.67
CA GLN A 38 -5.67 1.67 -37.74
C GLN A 38 -4.61 1.15 -38.72
N THR A 39 -4.39 -0.16 -38.71
CA THR A 39 -3.56 -0.80 -39.73
C THR A 39 -4.33 -0.81 -41.04
N THR A 40 -3.69 -0.35 -42.11
CA THR A 40 -4.24 -0.45 -43.45
C THR A 40 -3.60 -1.62 -44.14
N VAL A 41 -4.42 -2.41 -44.85
CA VAL A 41 -3.94 -3.50 -45.69
C VAL A 41 -3.24 -2.90 -46.92
N PRO A 42 -1.98 -3.30 -47.24
CA PRO A 42 -1.20 -2.66 -48.30
C PRO A 42 -1.75 -2.91 -49.71
N ASN A 43 -2.32 -4.09 -49.98
CA ASN A 43 -2.76 -4.49 -51.32
C ASN A 43 -4.27 -4.76 -51.39
N VAL A 44 -4.95 -4.32 -52.47
CA VAL A 44 -6.39 -4.55 -52.71
C VAL A 44 -6.57 -5.28 -54.04
N PHE A 45 -7.27 -6.41 -54.01
CA PHE A 45 -7.43 -7.28 -55.18
C PHE A 45 -8.72 -6.96 -55.97
N LEU A 46 -8.60 -6.95 -57.29
CA LEU A 46 -9.75 -6.82 -58.20
C LEU A 46 -10.51 -8.14 -58.29
N ASN A 47 -11.85 -8.07 -58.23
CA ASN A 47 -12.68 -9.26 -58.33
C ASN A 47 -12.51 -9.96 -59.69
N GLY A 48 -12.24 -11.27 -59.67
CA GLY A 48 -12.06 -12.09 -60.87
C GLY A 48 -10.64 -12.08 -61.46
N ALA A 49 -9.71 -11.30 -60.91
CA ALA A 49 -8.29 -11.37 -61.25
C ALA A 49 -7.58 -12.38 -60.32
N PRO A 50 -6.64 -13.21 -60.82
CA PRO A 50 -5.76 -13.98 -59.96
C PRO A 50 -4.97 -13.04 -59.04
N ALA A 51 -4.97 -13.32 -57.74
CA ALA A 51 -4.19 -12.56 -56.78
C ALA A 51 -2.73 -13.05 -56.79
N ASP A 52 -1.78 -12.10 -56.69
CA ASP A 52 -0.38 -12.43 -56.49
C ASP A 52 -0.19 -12.98 -55.05
N ALA A 53 0.52 -14.11 -54.94
CA ALA A 53 0.73 -14.78 -53.66
C ALA A 53 1.59 -13.94 -52.70
N ASP A 54 2.56 -13.18 -53.22
CA ASP A 54 3.44 -12.34 -52.42
C ASP A 54 2.66 -11.16 -51.84
N GLU A 55 1.80 -10.52 -52.65
CA GLU A 55 0.92 -9.42 -52.21
C GLU A 55 -0.09 -9.86 -51.15
N VAL A 56 -0.65 -11.06 -51.31
CA VAL A 56 -1.55 -11.67 -50.31
C VAL A 56 -0.79 -11.92 -49.00
N ASN A 57 0.42 -12.45 -49.08
CA ASN A 57 1.25 -12.72 -47.91
C ASN A 57 1.66 -11.43 -47.18
N GLU A 58 1.96 -10.37 -47.91
CA GLU A 58 2.23 -9.03 -47.34
C GLU A 58 1.03 -8.49 -46.57
N ASN A 59 -0.19 -8.65 -47.10
CA ASN A 59 -1.41 -8.28 -46.39
C ASN A 59 -1.58 -9.03 -45.07
N PHE A 60 -1.30 -10.34 -45.05
CA PHE A 60 -1.34 -11.14 -43.83
C PHE A 60 -0.25 -10.73 -42.83
N ASN A 61 0.97 -10.45 -43.29
CA ASN A 61 2.05 -9.98 -42.43
C ASN A 61 1.76 -8.60 -41.83
N ALA A 62 1.17 -7.69 -42.61
CA ALA A 62 0.75 -6.37 -42.13
C ALA A 62 -0.34 -6.47 -41.04
N LEU A 63 -1.27 -7.43 -41.19
CA LEU A 63 -2.28 -7.70 -40.16
C LEU A 63 -1.67 -8.35 -38.91
N ALA A 64 -0.80 -9.36 -39.07
CA ALA A 64 -0.12 -10.02 -37.97
C ALA A 64 0.70 -9.02 -37.13
N GLY A 65 1.52 -8.19 -37.79
CA GLY A 65 2.28 -7.14 -37.12
C GLY A 65 1.39 -6.12 -36.41
N ALA A 66 0.23 -5.79 -36.95
CA ALA A 66 -0.70 -4.90 -36.28
C ALA A 66 -1.30 -5.50 -35.00
N ILE A 67 -1.59 -6.81 -35.01
CA ILE A 67 -2.06 -7.55 -33.84
C ILE A 67 -0.96 -7.61 -32.77
N ASP A 68 0.28 -7.89 -33.16
CA ASP A 68 1.42 -7.95 -32.23
C ASP A 68 1.74 -6.59 -31.58
N ASN A 69 1.39 -5.50 -32.26
CA ASN A 69 1.55 -4.14 -31.75
C ASN A 69 0.36 -3.65 -30.90
N ILE A 70 -0.65 -4.49 -30.64
CA ILE A 70 -1.72 -4.13 -29.69
C ILE A 70 -1.08 -4.00 -28.30
N PRO A 71 -1.17 -2.83 -27.65
CA PRO A 71 -0.58 -2.64 -26.32
C PRO A 71 -1.15 -3.65 -25.32
N ALA A 72 -0.31 -4.13 -24.41
CA ALA A 72 -0.78 -4.90 -23.27
C ALA A 72 -1.84 -4.09 -22.48
N GLY A 73 -2.82 -4.80 -21.92
CA GLY A 73 -3.82 -4.18 -21.05
C GLY A 73 -3.17 -3.48 -19.86
N ALA A 74 -3.87 -2.49 -19.29
CA ALA A 74 -3.40 -1.82 -18.08
C ALA A 74 -3.18 -2.85 -16.95
N GLU A 75 -2.20 -2.58 -16.08
CA GLU A 75 -2.00 -3.36 -14.86
C GLU A 75 -3.29 -3.34 -14.02
N GLY A 76 -3.61 -4.48 -13.39
CA GLY A 76 -4.74 -4.55 -12.47
C GLY A 76 -4.52 -3.67 -11.23
N PRO A 77 -5.59 -3.29 -10.51
CA PRO A 77 -5.44 -2.54 -9.25
C PRO A 77 -4.68 -3.38 -8.20
N GLU A 78 -4.04 -2.70 -7.25
CA GLU A 78 -3.49 -3.36 -6.05
C GLU A 78 -4.59 -4.13 -5.31
N GLY A 79 -4.25 -5.30 -4.77
CA GLY A 79 -5.16 -6.07 -3.93
C GLY A 79 -5.51 -5.34 -2.61
N PRO A 80 -6.61 -5.71 -1.94
CA PRO A 80 -6.95 -5.12 -0.64
C PRO A 80 -5.89 -5.46 0.42
N ALA A 81 -5.74 -4.57 1.41
CA ALA A 81 -4.93 -4.87 2.59
C ALA A 81 -5.40 -6.16 3.29
N GLY A 82 -4.44 -6.93 3.82
CA GLY A 82 -4.73 -8.14 4.61
C GLY A 82 -5.47 -7.82 5.92
N PRO A 83 -6.11 -8.83 6.55
CA PRO A 83 -6.79 -8.65 7.82
C PRO A 83 -5.80 -8.32 8.95
N ALA A 84 -6.29 -7.67 10.01
CA ALA A 84 -5.52 -7.45 11.22
C ALA A 84 -5.09 -8.78 11.86
N GLY A 85 -3.90 -8.81 12.47
CA GLY A 85 -3.43 -9.98 13.24
C GLY A 85 -4.30 -10.26 14.46
N ALA A 86 -4.31 -11.51 14.93
CA ALA A 86 -5.01 -11.89 16.14
C ALA A 86 -4.43 -11.18 17.38
N PRO A 87 -5.23 -10.91 18.43
CA PRO A 87 -4.72 -10.46 19.71
C PRO A 87 -3.63 -11.39 20.25
N GLY A 88 -2.64 -10.80 20.95
CA GLY A 88 -1.61 -11.59 21.63
C GLY A 88 -2.17 -12.44 22.78
N PRO A 89 -1.45 -13.47 23.22
CA PRO A 89 -1.87 -14.30 24.35
C PRO A 89 -1.92 -13.49 25.66
N THR A 90 -2.78 -13.90 26.60
CA THR A 90 -2.77 -13.39 27.97
C THR A 90 -1.44 -13.70 28.65
N GLY A 91 -0.92 -12.76 29.45
CA GLY A 91 0.30 -12.97 30.23
C GLY A 91 0.16 -14.08 31.28
N ALA A 92 1.28 -14.69 31.66
CA ALA A 92 1.30 -15.70 32.71
C ALA A 92 0.89 -15.11 34.08
N PRO A 93 0.31 -15.90 34.99
CA PRO A 93 0.10 -15.49 36.38
C PRO A 93 1.40 -15.01 37.03
N GLY A 94 1.29 -14.03 37.94
CA GLY A 94 2.42 -13.56 38.73
C GLY A 94 2.95 -14.63 39.70
N PRO A 95 4.20 -14.48 40.19
CA PRO A 95 4.76 -15.40 41.17
C PRO A 95 4.01 -15.35 42.50
N THR A 96 4.00 -16.47 43.22
CA THR A 96 3.52 -16.52 44.62
C THR A 96 4.38 -15.61 45.50
N GLY A 97 3.75 -14.89 46.45
CA GLY A 97 4.47 -14.04 47.41
C GLY A 97 5.40 -14.84 48.31
N ALA A 98 6.44 -14.18 48.83
CA ALA A 98 7.37 -14.79 49.80
C ALA A 98 6.64 -15.16 51.09
N PRO A 99 7.09 -16.22 51.81
CA PRO A 99 6.62 -16.49 53.17
C PRO A 99 6.74 -15.27 54.08
N GLY A 100 5.78 -15.10 55.00
CA GLY A 100 5.83 -14.04 56.01
C GLY A 100 7.01 -14.22 56.99
N PRO A 101 7.41 -13.15 57.69
CA PRO A 101 8.46 -13.25 58.70
C PRO A 101 8.04 -14.17 59.86
N THR A 102 9.01 -14.85 60.46
CA THR A 102 8.82 -15.58 61.72
C THR A 102 8.35 -14.62 62.82
N GLY A 103 7.38 -15.05 63.65
CA GLY A 103 6.92 -14.26 64.78
C GLY A 103 8.03 -13.97 65.80
N VAL A 104 7.93 -12.84 66.50
CA VAL A 104 8.86 -12.51 67.58
C VAL A 104 8.71 -13.49 68.75
N PRO A 105 9.80 -13.85 69.45
CA PRO A 105 9.70 -14.60 70.70
C PRO A 105 8.74 -13.92 71.69
N GLY A 106 8.00 -14.72 72.46
CA GLY A 106 7.11 -14.22 73.51
C GLY A 106 7.88 -13.54 74.64
N PRO A 107 7.22 -12.69 75.46
CA PRO A 107 7.87 -12.07 76.61
C PRO A 107 8.29 -13.12 77.63
N THR A 108 9.40 -12.87 78.32
CA THR A 108 9.79 -13.63 79.50
C THR A 108 8.66 -13.58 80.54
N GLY A 109 8.34 -14.72 81.16
CA GLY A 109 7.34 -14.79 82.23
C GLY A 109 7.70 -13.86 83.39
N ALA A 110 6.68 -13.33 84.08
CA ALA A 110 6.89 -12.55 85.28
C ALA A 110 7.64 -13.38 86.34
N PRO A 111 8.48 -12.75 87.19
CA PRO A 111 9.01 -13.39 88.37
C PRO A 111 7.87 -14.03 89.19
N GLY A 112 8.11 -15.22 89.73
CA GLY A 112 7.17 -15.87 90.64
C GLY A 112 6.92 -15.03 91.91
N PRO A 113 5.84 -15.29 92.64
CA PRO A 113 5.61 -14.62 93.92
C PRO A 113 6.78 -14.88 94.87
N THR A 114 7.23 -13.86 95.58
CA THR A 114 8.15 -14.02 96.70
C THR A 114 7.49 -14.96 97.72
N GLY A 115 8.19 -16.02 98.12
CA GLY A 115 7.72 -16.90 99.20
C GLY A 115 7.48 -16.09 100.48
N LEU A 116 6.34 -16.31 101.13
CA LEU A 116 6.10 -15.81 102.48
C LEU A 116 6.87 -16.67 103.49
N PRO A 117 7.38 -16.08 104.59
CA PRO A 117 8.34 -16.71 105.50
C PRO A 117 7.80 -17.95 106.22
#